data_AF-A0A2W4WZX3-F1
#
_entry.id   AF-A0A2W4WZX3-F1
#
_cell.length_a   1.000
_cell.length_b   1.000
_cell.length_c   1.000
_cell.angle_alpha   90.00
_cell.angle_beta   90.00
_cell.angle_gamma   90.00
#
_symmetry.space_group_name_H-M   'P 1'
#
loop_
_entity.id
_entity.type
_entity.pdbx_description
1 polymer ?
#
loop_
_entity_poly.entity_id
_entity_poly.type
_entity_poly.pdbx_seq_one_letter_code
_entity_poly.pdbx_strand_id
1 'polypeptide(L)'
;MITFNVVKEQHGWAIRMGERMTTPFWSRSLAVREANCLAHAIARHGERTEVIIEDADQNEPLARVPVAVSARLATLKQLDGSLGI
;
A
#
# COMPACT_ATOMS: atom_id res chain seq x y z
N MET A 1 8.11 -24.32 -1.80
CA MET A 1 7.29 -23.12 -1.53
C MET A 1 8.00 -21.94 -2.17
N ILE A 2 7.34 -21.25 -3.07
CA ILE A 2 7.90 -20.14 -3.85
C ILE A 2 7.21 -18.85 -3.42
N THR A 3 8.00 -17.88 -2.97
CA THR A 3 7.49 -16.60 -2.48
C THR A 3 7.85 -15.48 -3.46
N PHE A 4 6.86 -14.67 -3.79
CA PHE A 4 7.01 -13.45 -4.58
C PHE A 4 6.83 -12.24 -3.67
N ASN A 5 7.88 -11.46 -3.48
CA ASN A 5 7.81 -10.23 -2.72
C ASN A 5 7.60 -9.05 -3.67
N VAL A 6 6.51 -8.33 -3.51
CA VAL A 6 6.27 -7.06 -4.18
C VAL A 6 6.87 -5.97 -3.33
N VAL A 7 7.96 -5.38 -3.79
CA VAL A 7 8.79 -4.43 -3.04
C VAL A 7 8.73 -3.05 -3.66
N LYS A 8 8.77 -2.00 -2.83
CA LYS A 8 9.01 -0.64 -3.31
C LYS A 8 10.50 -0.42 -3.51
N GLU A 9 10.87 0.06 -4.69
CA GLU A 9 12.23 0.44 -5.04
C GLU A 9 12.31 1.95 -5.33
N GLN A 10 13.53 2.49 -5.44
CA GLN A 10 13.78 3.91 -5.71
C GLN A 10 13.00 4.41 -6.94
N HIS A 11 12.91 3.59 -7.99
CA HIS A 11 12.36 3.99 -9.30
C HIS A 11 10.98 3.38 -9.60
N GLY A 12 10.38 2.64 -8.67
CA GLY A 12 9.11 1.96 -8.94
C GLY A 12 8.78 0.88 -7.92
N TRP A 13 8.11 -0.16 -8.40
CA TRP A 13 7.79 -1.38 -7.66
C TRP A 13 8.45 -2.56 -8.35
N ALA A 14 8.91 -3.57 -7.65
CA ALA A 14 9.50 -4.74 -8.28
C ALA A 14 8.99 -6.02 -7.65
N ILE A 15 9.13 -7.13 -8.36
CA ILE A 15 8.84 -8.46 -7.83
C ILE A 15 10.17 -9.15 -7.59
N ARG A 16 10.41 -9.59 -6.35
CA ARG A 16 11.58 -10.34 -5.93
C ARG A 16 11.19 -11.79 -5.70
N MET A 17 11.93 -12.72 -6.31
CA MET A 17 11.82 -14.17 -6.09
C MET A 17 13.21 -14.69 -5.71
N GLY A 18 13.42 -14.93 -4.42
CA GLY A 18 14.76 -15.25 -3.90
C GLY A 18 15.76 -14.15 -4.24
N GLU A 19 16.87 -14.50 -4.89
CA GLU A 19 17.90 -13.56 -5.34
C GLU A 19 17.56 -12.89 -6.68
N ARG A 20 16.51 -13.36 -7.38
CA ARG A 20 16.11 -12.80 -8.67
C ARG A 20 15.10 -11.68 -8.49
N MET A 21 15.20 -10.70 -9.37
CA MET A 21 14.33 -9.54 -9.38
C MET A 21 13.84 -9.26 -10.80
N THR A 22 12.59 -8.86 -10.92
CA THR A 22 12.03 -8.39 -12.20
C THR A 22 12.29 -6.91 -12.39
N THR A 23 12.04 -6.42 -13.61
CA THR A 23 12.07 -4.99 -13.91
C THR A 23 11.11 -4.21 -13.01
N PRO A 24 11.43 -2.94 -12.74
CA PRO A 24 10.54 -2.07 -11.98
C PRO A 24 9.26 -1.77 -12.78
N PHE A 25 8.12 -1.91 -12.11
CA PHE A 25 6.78 -1.51 -12.51
C PHE A 25 6.48 -0.09 -12.03
N TRP A 26 5.72 0.64 -12.83
CA TRP A 26 5.30 2.02 -12.54
C TRP A 26 4.24 2.13 -11.44
N SER A 27 3.52 1.05 -11.12
CA SER A 27 2.48 1.05 -10.09
C SER A 27 2.48 -0.22 -9.25
N ARG A 28 2.09 -0.06 -7.97
CA ARG A 28 1.90 -1.16 -7.02
C ARG A 28 0.92 -2.18 -7.55
N SER A 29 -0.23 -1.71 -8.04
CA SER A 29 -1.29 -2.56 -8.56
C SER A 29 -0.83 -3.42 -9.74
N LEU A 30 0.01 -2.86 -10.63
CA LEU A 30 0.59 -3.62 -11.74
C LEU A 30 1.56 -4.69 -11.24
N ALA A 31 2.46 -4.35 -10.31
CA ALA A 31 3.39 -5.30 -9.71
C ALA A 31 2.67 -6.43 -8.96
N VAL A 32 1.63 -6.11 -8.19
CA VAL A 32 0.80 -7.10 -7.47
C VAL A 32 0.06 -8.01 -8.45
N ARG A 33 -0.51 -7.45 -9.52
CA ARG A 33 -1.20 -8.24 -10.55
C ARG A 33 -0.24 -9.21 -11.23
N GLU A 34 0.94 -8.75 -11.61
CA GLU A 34 1.95 -9.63 -12.23
C GLU A 34 2.48 -10.69 -11.25
N ALA A 35 2.72 -10.34 -9.97
CA ALA A 35 3.12 -11.32 -8.96
C ALA A 35 2.08 -12.44 -8.78
N ASN A 36 0.79 -12.08 -8.77
CA ASN A 36 -0.30 -13.05 -8.71
C ASN A 36 -0.37 -13.92 -9.97
N CYS A 37 -0.17 -13.34 -11.16
CA CYS A 37 -0.10 -14.11 -12.40
C CYS A 37 1.04 -15.15 -12.38
N LEU A 38 2.23 -14.76 -11.92
CA LEU A 38 3.38 -15.65 -11.77
C LEU A 38 3.11 -16.74 -10.72
N ALA A 39 2.57 -16.36 -9.57
CA ALA A 39 2.22 -17.28 -8.49
C ALA A 39 1.18 -18.31 -8.95
N HIS A 40 0.18 -17.88 -9.71
CA HIS A 40 -0.85 -18.77 -10.25
C HIS A 40 -0.28 -19.71 -11.32
N ALA A 41 0.55 -19.21 -12.23
CA ALA A 41 1.20 -20.02 -13.25
C ALA A 41 2.02 -21.15 -12.63
N ILE A 42 2.80 -20.85 -11.59
CA ILE A 42 3.61 -21.83 -10.86
C ILE A 42 2.73 -22.79 -10.04
N ALA A 43 1.69 -22.28 -9.37
CA ALA A 43 0.80 -23.13 -8.56
C ALA A 43 0.11 -24.22 -9.38
N ARG A 44 -0.16 -23.97 -10.66
CA ARG A 44 -0.71 -24.96 -11.59
C ARG A 44 0.19 -26.17 -11.82
N HIS A 45 1.48 -26.09 -11.48
CA HIS A 45 2.42 -27.20 -11.55
C HIS A 45 2.52 -28.01 -10.24
N GLY A 46 1.63 -27.75 -9.26
CA GLY A 46 1.63 -28.44 -7.96
C GLY A 46 2.52 -27.79 -6.90
N GLU A 47 3.19 -26.69 -7.25
CA GLU A 47 4.01 -25.91 -6.33
C GLU A 47 3.14 -25.04 -5.41
N ARG A 48 3.53 -24.90 -4.15
CA ARG A 48 2.89 -23.93 -3.24
C ARG A 48 3.52 -22.56 -3.43
N THR A 49 2.68 -21.55 -3.71
CA THR A 49 3.13 -20.17 -3.93
C THR A 49 2.51 -19.19 -2.94
N GLU A 50 3.23 -18.12 -2.67
CA GLU A 50 2.78 -17.02 -1.81
C GLU A 50 3.19 -15.68 -2.41
N VAL A 51 2.34 -14.67 -2.28
CA VAL A 51 2.64 -13.29 -2.68
C VAL A 51 2.61 -12.42 -1.44
N ILE A 52 3.75 -11.81 -1.12
CA ILE A 52 3.91 -10.89 0.02
C ILE A 52 4.09 -9.49 -0.55
N ILE A 53 3.39 -8.51 0.02
CA ILE A 53 3.55 -7.11 -0.35
C ILE A 53 4.35 -6.45 0.76
N GLU A 54 5.62 -6.17 0.49
CA GLU A 54 6.48 -5.44 1.41
C GLU A 54 6.15 -3.95 1.26
N ASP A 55 5.38 -3.44 2.21
CA ASP A 55 5.03 -2.03 2.26
C ASP A 55 6.24 -1.23 2.78
N ALA A 56 6.68 -0.21 2.03
CA ALA A 56 7.76 0.66 2.46
C ALA A 56 7.42 1.50 3.70
N ASP A 57 6.14 1.52 4.09
CA ASP A 57 5.61 2.37 5.16
C ASP A 57 5.63 1.72 6.55
N GLN A 58 6.41 0.66 6.77
CA GLN A 58 6.65 0.16 8.14
C GLN A 58 7.59 1.06 8.97
N ASN A 59 7.91 2.27 8.48
CA ASN A 59 8.64 3.29 9.23
C ASN A 59 8.05 4.70 9.05
N GLU A 60 6.72 4.83 9.05
CA GLU A 60 6.20 6.03 9.72
C GLU A 60 6.52 5.84 11.22
N PRO A 61 7.20 6.79 11.88
CA PRO A 61 7.27 6.76 13.32
C PRO A 61 5.83 6.67 13.82
N LEU A 62 5.55 5.74 14.73
CA LEU A 62 4.32 5.65 15.51
C LEU A 62 3.93 7.05 16.01
N ALA A 63 3.26 7.83 15.19
CA ALA A 63 2.44 8.93 15.61
C ALA A 63 1.31 8.20 16.31
N ARG A 64 1.49 8.05 17.63
CA ARG A 64 0.39 7.75 18.54
C ARG A 64 -0.65 8.83 18.31
N VAL A 65 -1.57 8.59 17.40
CA VAL A 65 -2.87 9.24 17.40
C VAL A 65 -3.66 8.53 18.49
N PRO A 66 -3.88 9.14 19.67
CA PRO A 66 -4.93 8.63 20.53
C PRO A 66 -6.23 8.68 19.73
N VAL A 67 -6.96 7.58 19.77
CA VAL A 67 -8.25 7.42 19.11
C VAL A 67 -9.18 8.55 19.54
N ALA A 68 -9.34 9.57 18.69
CA ALA A 68 -10.45 10.50 18.80
C ALA A 68 -11.60 9.87 18.02
N VAL A 69 -12.49 9.22 18.77
CA VAL A 69 -13.78 8.74 18.29
C VAL A 69 -14.45 9.84 17.47
N SER A 70 -14.85 9.48 16.25
CA SER A 70 -15.76 10.30 15.44
C SER A 70 -17.04 10.59 16.23
N ALA A 71 -17.29 11.86 16.55
CA ALA A 71 -18.63 12.37 16.78
C ALA A 71 -18.93 13.40 15.71
N ARG A 72 -19.97 13.08 14.94
CA ARG A 72 -20.46 13.78 13.76
C ARG A 72 -21.02 15.17 14.12
N LEU A 73 -20.88 16.08 13.15
CA LEU A 73 -21.89 17.01 12.64
C LEU A 73 -22.62 17.92 13.65
N ALA A 74 -22.27 19.21 13.63
CA ALA A 74 -23.25 20.29 13.66
C ALA A 74 -22.67 21.58 13.07
N THR A 75 -23.04 21.86 11.82
CA THR A 75 -23.15 23.22 11.29
C THR A 75 -24.10 24.03 12.18
N LEU A 76 -23.72 25.25 12.60
CA LEU A 76 -24.61 26.43 12.68
C LEU A 76 -23.85 27.69 13.20
N LYS A 77 -23.56 28.59 12.24
CA LYS A 77 -23.93 30.01 12.22
C LYS A 77 -23.53 30.92 13.39
N GLN A 78 -22.60 31.86 13.12
CA GLN A 78 -22.71 33.31 13.44
C GLN A 78 -21.78 34.06 12.46
N LEU A 79 -22.28 34.57 11.32
CA LEU A 79 -22.67 35.98 11.13
C LEU A 79 -22.83 36.81 12.40
N ASP A 80 -21.87 37.73 12.59
CA ASP A 80 -22.08 39.08 13.13
C ASP A 80 -20.94 39.94 12.54
N GLY A 81 -21.19 40.85 11.60
CA GLY A 81 -21.68 42.20 11.90
C GLY A 81 -20.46 43.14 11.96
N SER A 82 -19.92 43.57 10.82
CA SER A 82 -20.18 44.87 10.18
C SER A 82 -19.82 46.11 11.04
N LEU A 83 -18.80 46.81 10.55
CA LEU A 83 -18.47 48.25 10.62
C LEU A 83 -19.43 49.23 11.34
N GLY A 84 -18.83 50.15 12.09
CA GLY A 84 -19.40 51.43 12.58
C GLY A 84 -19.01 51.62 14.06
N ILE A 85 -18.26 52.63 14.48
CA ILE A 85 -17.98 54.00 14.00
C ILE A 85 -16.65 54.44 14.61
#